data_AF-A0A6G7YTU2-F1
#
_entry.id   AF-A0A6G7YTU2-F1
#
_cell.length_a   1.000
_cell.length_b   1.000
_cell.length_c   1.000
_cell.angle_alpha   90.00
_cell.angle_beta   90.00
_cell.angle_gamma   90.00
#
_symmetry.space_group_name_H-M   'P 1'
#
loop_
_entity.id
_entity.type
_entity.pdbx_description
1 polymer ?
#
loop_
_entity_poly.entity_id
_entity_poly.type
_entity_poly.pdbx_seq_one_letter_code
_entity_poly.pdbx_strand_id
1 'polypeptide(L)'
;MSAGAWGFFLGAAPGLLYVLKNMAYFQRQIMAVKAAALKEGNQFEFNFSPAMKFNYLFRPAKIIDENDGVELRKAKTVFLSGRQTIVARHCLGIALVAIGSLLGSVIATISG
;
A
#
# COMPACT_ATOMS: atom_id res chain seq x y z
N MET A 1 -14.53 -1.35 28.89
CA MET A 1 -14.21 -0.40 27.78
C MET A 1 -15.34 0.60 27.66
N SER A 2 -15.06 1.87 27.34
CA SER A 2 -16.10 2.92 27.19
C SER A 2 -16.83 2.79 25.85
N ALA A 3 -18.08 3.28 25.78
CA ALA A 3 -18.87 3.32 24.54
C ALA A 3 -18.13 4.06 23.41
N GLY A 4 -17.48 5.19 23.72
CA GLY A 4 -16.66 5.95 22.76
C GLY A 4 -15.47 5.17 22.19
N ALA A 5 -14.88 4.23 22.94
CA ALA A 5 -13.82 3.36 22.44
C ALA A 5 -14.37 2.31 21.46
N TRP A 6 -15.52 1.70 21.74
CA TRP A 6 -16.18 0.79 20.80
C TRP A 6 -16.59 1.50 19.51
N GLY A 7 -17.14 2.71 19.64
CA GLY A 7 -17.47 3.57 18.51
C GLY A 7 -16.26 3.90 17.63
N PHE A 8 -15.11 4.24 18.25
CA PHE A 8 -13.86 4.48 17.55
C PHE A 8 -13.46 3.30 16.66
N PHE A 9 -13.39 2.10 17.24
CA PHE A 9 -12.91 0.91 16.54
C PHE A 9 -13.86 0.46 15.43
N LEU A 10 -15.17 0.46 15.70
CA LEU A 10 -16.17 0.12 14.69
C LEU A 10 -16.19 1.13 13.54
N GLY A 11 -16.03 2.42 13.86
CA GLY A 11 -15.92 3.48 12.86
C GLY A 11 -14.64 3.40 12.02
N ALA A 12 -13.51 3.00 12.61
CA ALA A 12 -12.23 2.83 11.91
C ALA A 12 -12.19 1.58 11.01
N ALA A 13 -12.96 0.54 11.34
CA ALA A 13 -12.84 -0.77 10.72
C ALA A 13 -12.96 -0.80 9.18
N PRO A 14 -13.91 -0.09 8.54
CA PRO A 14 -14.01 -0.07 7.07
C PRO A 14 -12.75 0.50 6.40
N GLY A 15 -12.21 1.59 6.95
CA GLY A 15 -10.97 2.19 6.46
C GLY A 15 -9.77 1.26 6.63
N LEU A 16 -9.67 0.59 7.79
CA LEU A 16 -8.60 -0.38 8.05
C LEU A 16 -8.64 -1.55 7.07
N LEU A 17 -9.81 -2.14 6.84
CA LEU A 17 -9.99 -3.22 5.86
C LEU A 17 -9.59 -2.77 4.45
N TYR A 18 -9.93 -1.53 4.07
CA TYR A 18 -9.55 -0.96 2.78
C TYR A 18 -8.04 -0.81 2.62
N VAL A 19 -7.36 -0.27 3.65
CA VAL A 19 -5.90 -0.15 3.70
C VAL A 19 -5.23 -1.51 3.58
N LEU A 20 -5.67 -2.50 4.37
CA LEU A 20 -5.10 -3.85 4.36
C LEU A 20 -5.27 -4.54 3.00
N LYS A 21 -6.45 -4.40 2.37
CA LYS A 21 -6.68 -4.94 1.01
C LYS A 21 -5.73 -4.32 -0.01
N ASN A 22 -5.48 -3.01 0.09
CA ASN A 22 -4.52 -2.33 -0.79
C ASN A 22 -3.08 -2.79 -0.54
N MET A 23 -2.68 -3.02 0.72
CA MET A 23 -1.37 -3.59 1.06
C MET A 23 -1.19 -4.99 0.52
N ALA A 24 -2.20 -5.85 0.64
CA ALA A 24 -2.17 -7.20 0.10
C ALA A 24 -2.01 -7.19 -1.42
N TYR A 25 -2.73 -6.30 -2.12
CA TYR A 25 -2.55 -6.09 -3.55
C TYR A 25 -1.12 -5.62 -3.89
N PHE A 26 -0.60 -4.64 -3.16
CA PHE A 26 0.75 -4.13 -3.37
C PHE A 26 1.83 -5.19 -3.16
N GLN A 27 1.69 -6.01 -2.11
CA GLN A 27 2.60 -7.10 -1.82
C GLN A 27 2.62 -8.15 -2.95
N ARG A 28 1.47 -8.43 -3.58
CA ARG A 28 1.43 -9.33 -4.76
C ARG A 28 2.21 -8.76 -5.94
N GLN A 29 2.15 -7.44 -6.17
CA GLN A 29 2.92 -6.78 -7.23
C GLN A 29 4.43 -6.86 -6.95
N ILE A 30 4.84 -6.65 -5.70
CA ILE A 30 6.26 -6.81 -5.28
C ILE A 30 6.73 -8.24 -5.53
N MET A 31 5.93 -9.25 -5.15
CA MET A 31 6.26 -10.66 -5.35
C MET A 31 6.37 -11.03 -6.84
N ALA A 32 5.54 -10.43 -7.70
CA ALA A 32 5.63 -10.64 -9.15
C ALA A 32 6.95 -10.10 -9.72
N VAL A 33 7.38 -8.91 -9.31
CA VAL A 33 8.69 -8.36 -9.71
C VAL A 33 9.83 -9.19 -9.16
N LYS A 34 9.74 -9.63 -7.90
CA LYS A 34 10.75 -10.50 -7.28
C LYS A 34 10.89 -11.83 -8.02
N ALA A 35 9.78 -12.43 -8.44
CA ALA A 35 9.79 -13.67 -9.22
C ALA A 35 10.44 -13.46 -10.60
N ALA A 36 10.18 -12.32 -11.26
CA ALA A 36 10.83 -11.99 -12.52
C ALA A 36 12.34 -11.76 -12.34
N ALA A 37 12.76 -11.04 -11.29
CA ALA A 37 14.16 -10.79 -11.00
C ALA A 37 14.93 -12.10 -10.76
N LEU A 38 14.36 -13.01 -9.95
CA LEU A 38 14.97 -14.31 -9.64
C LEU A 38 15.19 -15.17 -10.90
N LYS A 39 14.28 -15.13 -11.88
CA LYS A 39 14.44 -15.87 -13.14
C LYS A 39 15.62 -15.37 -13.97
N GLU A 40 15.98 -14.10 -13.84
CA GLU A 40 17.11 -13.48 -14.53
C GLU A 40 18.40 -13.47 -13.69
N GLY A 41 18.41 -14.14 -12.53
CA GLY A 41 19.57 -14.15 -11.61
C GLY A 41 19.74 -12.84 -10.82
N ASN A 42 18.77 -11.94 -10.88
CA ASN A 42 18.78 -10.65 -10.20
C ASN A 42 18.05 -10.71 -8.85
N GLN A 43 18.42 -9.80 -7.94
CA GLN A 43 17.72 -9.61 -6.66
C GLN A 43 16.85 -8.36 -6.69
N PHE A 44 15.62 -8.48 -6.18
CA PHE A 44 14.70 -7.35 -6.02
C PHE A 44 14.16 -7.31 -4.59
N GLU A 45 14.66 -6.34 -3.81
CA GLU A 45 14.32 -6.18 -2.40
C GLU A 45 13.61 -4.85 -2.11
N PHE A 46 12.30 -4.85 -2.25
CA PHE A 46 11.50 -3.65 -2.00
C PHE A 46 11.26 -3.38 -0.50
N ASN A 47 11.00 -4.43 0.27
CA ASN A 47 10.53 -4.30 1.65
C ASN A 47 11.62 -3.79 2.62
N PHE A 48 12.88 -4.12 2.33
CA PHE A 48 14.03 -3.79 3.17
C PHE A 48 14.88 -2.62 2.65
N SER A 49 14.53 -2.04 1.49
CA SER A 49 15.28 -0.92 0.90
C SER A 49 14.51 0.40 0.99
N PRO A 50 14.86 1.29 1.94
CA PRO A 50 14.30 2.64 2.01
C PRO A 50 14.53 3.43 0.72
N ALA A 51 15.68 3.24 0.08
CA ALA A 51 16.01 3.88 -1.20
C ALA A 51 15.05 3.44 -2.32
N MET A 52 14.70 2.14 -2.40
CA MET A 52 13.71 1.66 -3.37
C MET A 52 12.32 2.23 -3.10
N LYS A 53 11.91 2.34 -1.83
CA LYS A 53 10.63 2.98 -1.47
C LYS A 53 10.62 4.46 -1.87
N PHE A 54 11.70 5.18 -1.62
CA PHE A 54 11.84 6.57 -2.04
C PHE A 54 11.79 6.71 -3.56
N ASN A 55 12.57 5.90 -4.29
CA ASN A 55 12.57 5.91 -5.75
C ASN A 55 11.19 5.54 -6.30
N TYR A 56 10.49 4.58 -5.70
CA TYR A 56 9.13 4.24 -6.10
C TYR A 56 8.21 5.45 -6.03
N LEU A 57 8.24 6.19 -4.93
CA LEU A 57 7.34 7.33 -4.71
C LEU A 57 7.73 8.55 -5.55
N PHE A 58 9.02 8.90 -5.60
CA PHE A 58 9.48 10.20 -6.07
C PHE A 58 10.35 10.15 -7.34
N ARG A 59 10.96 9.01 -7.66
CA ARG A 59 11.89 8.85 -8.79
C ARG A 59 11.67 7.51 -9.51
N PRO A 60 10.45 7.25 -10.02
CA PRO A 60 10.05 5.93 -10.49
C PRO A 60 10.92 5.42 -11.65
N ALA A 61 11.45 6.33 -12.47
CA ALA A 61 12.38 5.99 -13.54
C ALA A 61 13.64 5.26 -13.04
N LYS A 62 14.10 5.52 -11.81
CA LYS A 62 15.28 4.86 -11.20
C LYS A 62 15.05 3.41 -10.79
N ILE A 63 13.82 2.89 -10.90
CA ILE A 63 13.52 1.48 -10.57
C ILE A 63 13.82 0.56 -11.77
N ILE A 64 13.65 1.06 -13.00
CA ILE A 64 13.98 0.32 -14.21
C ILE A 64 15.45 0.57 -14.53
N ASP A 65 16.20 -0.52 -14.72
CA ASP A 65 17.61 -0.49 -15.10
C ASP A 65 17.74 -0.77 -16.61
N GLU A 66 18.75 -0.17 -17.24
CA GLU A 66 19.09 -0.40 -18.64
C GLU A 66 19.57 -1.83 -18.88
N ASN A 67 20.10 -2.47 -17.84
CA ASN A 67 20.56 -3.86 -17.85
C ASN A 67 19.47 -4.87 -17.45
N ASP A 68 18.26 -4.41 -17.09
CA ASP A 68 17.14 -5.33 -16.84
C ASP A 68 16.83 -6.13 -18.11
N GLY A 69 16.66 -7.45 -17.97
CA GLY A 69 16.13 -8.28 -19.04
C GLY A 69 14.68 -7.89 -19.38
N VAL A 70 14.21 -8.39 -20.52
CA VAL A 70 12.89 -8.04 -21.08
C VAL A 70 11.76 -8.34 -20.08
N GLU A 71 11.85 -9.47 -19.36
CA GLU A 71 10.81 -9.91 -18.42
C GLU A 71 10.83 -9.08 -17.13
N LEU A 72 12.01 -8.82 -16.55
CA LEU A 72 12.15 -7.97 -15.37
C LEU A 72 11.72 -6.54 -15.65
N ARG A 73 12.10 -5.99 -16.80
CA ARG A 73 11.68 -4.65 -17.23
C ARG A 73 10.17 -4.54 -17.37
N LYS A 74 9.53 -5.55 -17.98
CA LYS A 74 8.07 -5.61 -18.10
C LYS A 74 7.40 -5.68 -16.72
N ALA A 75 7.91 -6.53 -15.83
CA ALA A 75 7.38 -6.66 -14.47
C ALA A 75 7.49 -5.34 -13.67
N LYS A 76 8.66 -4.68 -13.70
CA LYS A 76 8.88 -3.37 -13.07
C LYS A 76 7.97 -2.30 -13.66
N THR A 77 7.74 -2.31 -14.98
CA THR A 77 6.84 -1.37 -15.66
C THR A 77 5.40 -1.55 -15.17
N VAL A 78 4.90 -2.79 -15.08
CA VAL A 78 3.57 -3.08 -14.53
C VAL A 78 3.47 -2.64 -13.07
N PHE A 79 4.48 -2.94 -12.25
CA PHE A 79 4.56 -2.51 -10.86
C PHE A 79 4.48 -0.98 -10.70
N LEU A 80 5.18 -0.24 -11.57
CA LEU A 80 5.17 1.23 -11.57
C LEU A 80 3.86 1.81 -12.12
N SER A 81 3.21 1.14 -13.07
CA SER A 81 1.93 1.60 -13.65
C SER A 81 0.81 1.68 -12.60
N GLY A 82 0.83 0.78 -11.62
CA GLY A 82 -0.13 0.77 -10.52
C GLY A 82 0.14 1.81 -9.42
N ARG A 83 1.27 2.54 -9.48
CA ARG A 83 1.75 3.39 -8.36
C ARG A 83 0.73 4.41 -7.89
N GLN A 84 0.23 5.24 -8.80
CA GLN A 84 -0.68 6.33 -8.44
C GLN A 84 -1.93 5.79 -7.75
N THR A 85 -2.50 4.71 -8.30
CA THR A 85 -3.65 4.03 -7.72
C THR A 85 -3.35 3.47 -6.33
N ILE A 86 -2.20 2.82 -6.14
CA ILE A 86 -1.80 2.27 -4.83
C ILE A 86 -1.68 3.39 -3.79
N VAL A 87 -0.98 4.48 -4.14
CA VAL A 87 -0.79 5.62 -3.23
C VAL A 87 -2.13 6.28 -2.90
N ALA A 88 -2.95 6.57 -3.92
CA ALA A 88 -4.26 7.19 -3.74
C ALA A 88 -5.17 6.34 -2.84
N ARG A 89 -5.23 5.02 -3.07
CA ARG A 89 -6.02 4.10 -2.21
C ARG A 89 -5.51 4.08 -0.78
N HIS A 90 -4.19 4.14 -0.58
CA HIS A 90 -3.64 4.19 0.78
C HIS A 90 -4.01 5.49 1.50
N CYS A 91 -3.89 6.64 0.83
CA CYS A 91 -4.30 7.94 1.37
C CYS A 91 -5.81 7.99 1.68
N LEU A 92 -6.65 7.52 0.75
CA LEU A 92 -8.09 7.44 0.96
C LEU A 92 -8.45 6.51 2.13
N GLY A 93 -7.79 5.36 2.23
CA GLY A 93 -7.99 4.44 3.35
C GLY A 93 -7.66 5.07 4.70
N ILE A 94 -6.54 5.79 4.80
CA ILE A 94 -6.16 6.51 6.02
C ILE A 94 -7.18 7.60 6.35
N ALA A 95 -7.65 8.36 5.35
CA ALA A 95 -8.68 9.37 5.56
C ALA A 95 -10.00 8.75 6.06
N LEU A 96 -10.41 7.62 5.50
CA LEU A 96 -11.60 6.88 5.95
C LEU A 96 -11.45 6.37 7.38
N VAL A 97 -10.26 5.90 7.77
CA VAL A 97 -9.98 5.52 9.17
C VAL A 97 -10.16 6.72 10.10
N ALA A 98 -9.57 7.87 9.76
CA ALA A 98 -9.62 9.06 10.59
C ALA A 98 -11.05 9.63 10.74
N ILE A 99 -11.78 9.75 9.63
CA ILE A 99 -13.16 10.25 9.64
C ILE A 99 -14.08 9.27 10.35
N GLY A 100 -13.98 7.97 10.01
CA GLY A 100 -14.82 6.94 10.58
C GLY A 100 -14.61 6.79 12.08
N SER A 101 -13.36 6.86 12.55
CA SER A 101 -13.06 6.74 13.98
C SER A 101 -13.59 7.92 14.80
N LEU A 102 -13.46 9.14 14.28
CA LEU A 102 -14.03 10.35 14.90
C LEU A 102 -15.56 10.29 14.98
N LEU A 103 -16.22 10.01 13.86
CA LEU A 103 -17.69 9.90 13.82
C LEU A 103 -18.19 8.77 14.71
N GLY A 104 -17.52 7.61 14.67
CA GLY A 104 -17.89 6.46 15.49
C GLY A 104 -17.80 6.75 16.98
N SER A 105 -16.73 7.42 17.43
CA SER A 105 -16.61 7.86 18.83
C SER A 105 -17.72 8.82 19.24
N VAL A 106 -17.98 9.85 18.43
CA VAL A 106 -19.02 10.86 18.73
C VAL A 106 -20.40 10.22 18.82
N ILE A 107 -20.78 9.40 17.84
CA ILE A 107 -22.08 8.71 17.83
C ILE A 107 -22.21 7.81 19.07
N ALA A 108 -21.19 7.00 19.37
CA ALA A 108 -21.26 6.07 20.50
C ALA A 108 -21.32 6.77 21.86
N THR A 109 -20.74 7.97 22.00
CA THR A 109 -20.83 8.76 23.24
C THR A 109 -22.17 9.47 23.39
N ILE A 110 -22.84 9.84 22.30
CA ILE A 110 -24.16 10.48 22.36
C ILE A 110 -25.28 9.44 22.50
N SER A 111 -25.07 8.22 21.99
CA SER A 111 -26.06 7.13 22.00
C SER A 111 -25.95 6.16 23.19
N GLY A 112 -24.90 6.24 24.01
CA GLY A 112 -24.66 5.37 25.16
C GLY A 112 -24.54 6.15 26.46
#